data_AF-A0A5C7GP31-F1
#
_entry.id   AF-A0A5C7GP31-F1
#
_cell.length_a   1.000
_cell.length_b   1.000
_cell.length_c   1.000
_cell.angle_alpha   90.00
_cell.angle_beta   90.00
_cell.angle_gamma   90.00
#
_symmetry.space_group_name_H-M   'P 1'
#
loop_
_entity.id
_entity.type
_entity.pdbx_description
1 polymer ?
#
loop_
_entity_poly.entity_id
_entity_poly.type
_entity_poly.pdbx_seq_one_letter_code
_entity_poly.pdbx_strand_id
1 'polypeptide(L)'
;MFPVGRLGFKEEGAGKGVMVESLFTLTVAFSWVFSGLGVNVFVAPASLNGPNKYVRFSTGQPLGYLSSWPLFALAHHFVVWYCAEQVYPGMRFRNYALLGDDIVIGDARVADVYKDVIQRLGVKISLPKYLVSDIGGLEFAKKFRILDRDLSSISVKMIRSARHSIAWMPVLKQFYFTSLQISLRIRGADFRRYSMKP
;
A
#
# COMPACT_ATOMS: atom_id res chain seq x y z
N MET A 1 14.08 28.98 28.45
CA MET A 1 12.60 28.96 28.46
C MET A 1 12.15 29.56 27.13
N PHE A 2 12.02 28.72 26.10
CA PHE A 2 11.73 29.20 24.74
C PHE A 2 10.22 29.39 24.56
N PRO A 3 9.77 30.52 24.00
CA PRO A 3 8.35 30.84 23.89
C PRO A 3 7.67 29.91 22.89
N VAL A 4 6.51 29.39 23.30
CA VAL A 4 5.62 28.58 22.48
C VAL A 4 5.02 29.48 21.41
N GLY A 5 5.63 29.47 20.22
CA GLY A 5 5.09 30.09 19.03
C GLY A 5 3.78 29.42 18.65
N ARG A 6 2.67 30.08 19.00
CA ARG A 6 1.33 29.75 18.57
C ARG A 6 1.30 29.96 17.05
N LEU A 7 1.47 28.88 16.28
CA LEU A 7 1.23 28.86 14.83
C LEU A 7 -0.27 29.12 14.62
N GLY A 8 -0.64 30.39 14.57
CA GLY A 8 -1.94 30.83 14.11
C GLY A 8 -2.02 30.58 12.62
N PHE A 9 -2.80 29.57 12.24
CA PHE A 9 -3.35 29.53 10.89
C PHE A 9 -4.34 30.69 10.79
N LYS A 10 -3.97 31.66 9.96
CA LYS A 10 -4.80 32.78 9.57
C LYS A 10 -6.02 32.21 8.83
N GLU A 11 -7.21 32.30 9.45
CA GLU A 11 -8.47 32.00 8.79
C GLU A 11 -8.74 33.08 7.74
N GLU A 12 -8.34 32.82 6.50
CA GLU A 12 -8.84 33.55 5.33
C GLU A 12 -9.57 32.55 4.44
N GLY A 13 -10.89 32.75 4.30
CA GLY A 13 -11.68 32.19 3.19
C GLY A 13 -12.50 30.94 3.53
N ALA A 14 -13.81 31.10 3.49
CA ALA A 14 -14.80 30.04 3.53
C ALA A 14 -14.54 28.95 2.48
N GLY A 15 -14.25 27.74 2.96
CA GLY A 15 -14.38 26.49 2.24
C GLY A 15 -14.66 25.42 3.29
N LYS A 16 -15.67 24.57 3.07
CA LYS A 16 -16.03 23.46 3.98
C LYS A 16 -14.90 22.42 3.99
N GLY A 17 -13.76 22.75 4.60
CA GLY A 17 -12.71 21.83 4.94
C GLY A 17 -13.15 21.05 6.16
N VAL A 18 -13.58 19.81 5.96
CA VAL A 18 -13.84 18.89 7.06
C VAL A 18 -12.50 18.62 7.75
N MET A 19 -12.25 19.27 8.89
CA MET A 19 -11.06 19.01 9.72
C MET A 19 -11.07 17.55 10.19
N VAL A 20 -9.89 16.94 10.38
CA VAL A 20 -9.77 15.57 10.94
C VAL A 20 -10.52 15.46 12.27
N GLU A 21 -10.57 16.53 13.06
CA GLU A 21 -11.37 16.65 14.29
C GLU A 21 -12.88 16.57 14.07
N SER A 22 -13.39 17.01 12.92
CA SER A 22 -14.82 16.86 12.60
C SER A 22 -15.19 15.44 12.14
N LEU A 23 -14.18 14.63 11.75
CA LEU A 23 -14.35 13.22 11.36
C LEU A 23 -14.07 12.27 12.52
N PHE A 24 -13.15 12.63 13.43
CA PHE A 24 -12.75 11.83 14.58
C PHE A 24 -12.70 12.68 15.83
N THR A 25 -12.86 12.07 17.01
CA THR A 25 -12.71 12.76 18.28
C THR A 25 -11.38 13.55 18.36
N LEU A 26 -11.41 14.71 19.01
CA LEU A 26 -10.24 15.56 19.26
C LEU A 26 -9.00 14.77 19.73
N THR A 27 -9.19 13.77 20.58
CA THR A 27 -8.14 12.85 21.05
C THR A 27 -7.48 12.05 19.94
N VAL A 28 -8.24 11.58 18.96
CA VAL A 28 -7.73 10.85 17.80
C VAL A 28 -6.95 11.79 16.88
N ALA A 29 -7.48 13.00 16.63
CA ALA A 29 -6.79 14.01 15.83
C ALA A 29 -5.44 14.40 16.46
N PHE A 30 -5.39 14.66 17.77
CA PHE A 30 -4.14 14.90 18.49
C PHE A 30 -3.18 13.71 18.42
N SER A 31 -3.69 12.49 18.61
CA SER A 31 -2.85 11.28 18.55
C SER A 31 -2.25 11.08 17.17
N TRP A 32 -3.00 11.39 16.11
CA TRP A 32 -2.55 11.34 14.73
C TRP A 32 -1.42 12.34 14.48
N VAL A 33 -1.62 13.61 14.88
CA VAL A 33 -0.62 14.67 14.74
C VAL A 33 0.66 14.31 15.50
N PHE A 34 0.54 13.87 16.76
CA PHE A 34 1.68 13.49 17.59
C PHE A 34 2.44 12.29 17.01
N SER A 35 1.69 11.31 16.49
CA SER A 35 2.22 10.13 15.82
C SER A 35 2.93 10.49 14.51
N GLY A 36 2.35 11.37 13.69
CA GLY A 36 2.81 11.69 12.33
C GLY A 36 3.87 12.79 12.23
N LEU A 37 3.91 13.76 13.16
CA LEU A 37 4.87 14.88 13.14
C LEU A 37 6.20 14.59 13.87
N GLY A 38 6.50 13.32 14.14
CA GLY A 38 7.87 12.92 14.43
C GLY A 38 8.40 13.39 15.78
N VAL A 39 7.62 13.23 16.86
CA VAL A 39 8.20 13.18 18.22
C VAL A 39 8.87 11.81 18.49
N ASN A 40 8.83 10.91 17.51
CA ASN A 40 9.43 9.58 17.61
C ASN A 40 10.96 9.68 17.45
N VAL A 41 11.67 9.67 18.58
CA VAL A 41 13.12 9.55 18.65
C VAL A 41 13.47 8.07 18.78
N PHE A 42 14.28 7.55 17.86
CA PHE A 42 14.72 6.16 17.87
C PHE A 42 16.19 6.06 18.21
N VAL A 43 16.54 5.00 18.92
CA VAL A 43 17.92 4.61 19.18
C VAL A 43 18.33 3.63 18.10
N ALA A 44 19.19 4.07 17.18
CA ALA A 44 19.82 3.18 16.22
C ALA A 44 21.06 2.56 16.89
N PRO A 45 21.11 1.22 17.05
CA PRO A 45 22.32 0.56 17.52
C PRO A 45 23.45 0.86 16.54
N ALA A 46 24.58 1.31 17.05
CA ALA A 46 25.74 1.54 16.19
C ALA A 46 26.24 0.20 15.62
N SER A 47 26.79 0.25 14.41
CA SER A 47 27.53 -0.89 13.86
C SER A 47 28.67 -1.26 14.80
N LEU A 48 28.60 -2.48 15.35
CA LEU A 48 29.53 -3.28 16.18
C LEU A 48 30.39 -2.60 17.27
N ASN A 49 30.82 -1.32 17.18
CA ASN A 49 31.74 -0.64 18.11
C ASN A 49 31.49 0.88 18.29
N GLY A 50 30.34 1.42 17.89
CA GLY A 50 30.05 2.87 18.02
C GLY A 50 29.08 3.24 19.16
N PRO A 51 29.01 4.52 19.57
CA PRO A 51 27.97 4.99 20.48
C PRO A 51 26.59 4.99 19.78
N ASN A 52 25.55 4.65 20.53
CA ASN A 52 24.16 4.69 20.07
C ASN A 52 23.81 6.05 19.47
N LYS A 53 23.18 6.04 18.29
CA LYS A 53 22.77 7.26 17.59
C LYS A 53 21.28 7.48 17.77
N TYR A 54 20.91 8.67 18.26
CA TYR A 54 19.54 9.12 18.27
C TYR A 54 19.17 9.64 16.89
N VAL A 55 18.19 8.98 16.26
CA VAL A 55 17.67 9.37 14.95
C VAL A 55 16.25 9.88 15.14
N ARG A 56 16.00 11.08 14.63
CA ARG A 56 14.66 11.67 14.60
C ARG A 56 14.20 11.77 13.15
N PHE A 57 12.99 11.32 12.88
CA PHE A 57 12.34 11.51 11.59
C PHE A 57 11.79 12.93 11.51
N SER A 58 12.23 13.68 10.50
CA SER A 58 11.71 15.03 10.22
C SER A 58 10.27 15.00 9.69
N THR A 59 9.88 13.90 9.05
CA THR A 59 8.57 13.73 8.42
C THR A 59 8.06 12.31 8.63
N GLY A 60 6.84 12.18 9.15
CA GLY A 60 6.13 10.90 9.22
C GLY A 60 6.64 9.94 10.30
N GLN A 61 6.15 8.70 10.20
CA GLN A 61 6.54 7.58 11.05
C GLN A 61 7.49 6.64 10.29
N PRO A 62 8.43 5.97 10.97
CA PRO A 62 9.23 4.94 10.32
C PRO A 62 8.36 3.76 9.91
N LEU A 63 8.79 3.11 8.83
CA LEU A 63 8.24 1.84 8.40
C LEU A 63 8.49 0.78 9.49
N GLY A 64 7.41 0.20 10.03
CA GLY A 64 7.49 -0.80 11.11
C GLY A 64 6.92 -0.33 12.45
N TYR A 65 6.55 0.96 12.58
CA TYR A 65 5.70 1.38 13.70
C TYR A 65 4.31 0.79 13.51
N LEU A 66 3.72 0.17 14.54
CA LEU A 66 2.46 -0.59 14.41
C LEU A 66 1.31 0.22 13.80
N SER A 67 1.25 1.53 14.07
CA SER A 67 0.22 2.41 13.50
C SER A 67 0.61 3.05 12.16
N SER A 68 1.86 2.95 11.69
CA SER A 68 2.31 3.63 10.47
C SER A 68 1.51 3.21 9.23
N TRP A 69 1.30 1.91 9.06
CA TRP A 69 0.57 1.37 7.92
C TRP A 69 -0.92 1.74 7.90
N PRO A 70 -1.72 1.51 8.96
CA PRO A 70 -3.13 1.89 8.95
C PRO A 70 -3.34 3.40 8.88
N LEU A 71 -2.45 4.19 9.52
CA LEU A 71 -2.52 5.65 9.47
C LEU A 71 -2.25 6.19 8.06
N PHE A 72 -1.26 5.62 7.39
CA PHE A 72 -0.95 5.95 6.00
C PHE A 72 -2.08 5.55 5.06
N ALA A 73 -2.61 4.32 5.18
CA ALA A 73 -3.73 3.88 4.36
C ALA A 73 -4.95 4.79 4.54
N LEU A 74 -5.28 5.17 5.78
CA LEU A 74 -6.40 6.06 6.07
C LEU A 74 -6.18 7.49 5.51
N ALA A 75 -4.99 8.07 5.67
CA ALA A 75 -4.65 9.35 5.04
C ALA A 75 -4.81 9.27 3.52
N HIS A 76 -4.36 8.17 2.92
CA HIS A 76 -4.44 7.94 1.49
C HIS A 76 -5.90 7.83 1.01
N HIS A 77 -6.77 7.15 1.76
CA HIS A 77 -8.23 7.13 1.51
C HIS A 77 -8.83 8.53 1.54
N PHE A 78 -8.45 9.38 2.50
CA PHE A 78 -8.94 10.77 2.57
C PHE A 78 -8.55 11.60 1.35
N VAL A 79 -7.32 11.43 0.84
CA VAL A 79 -6.90 12.12 -0.38
C VAL A 79 -7.78 11.69 -1.57
N VAL A 80 -8.07 10.40 -1.72
CA VAL A 80 -8.95 9.91 -2.80
C VAL A 80 -10.37 10.46 -2.67
N TRP A 81 -10.94 10.47 -1.45
CA TRP A 81 -12.27 11.02 -1.22
C TRP A 81 -12.33 12.52 -1.46
N TYR A 82 -11.28 13.26 -1.08
CA TYR A 82 -11.16 14.66 -1.41
C TYR A 82 -11.15 14.88 -2.93
N CYS A 83 -10.36 14.12 -3.68
CA CYS A 83 -10.31 14.21 -5.14
C CYS A 83 -11.66 13.85 -5.80
N ALA A 84 -12.32 12.80 -5.29
CA ALA A 84 -13.64 12.42 -5.75
C ALA A 84 -14.70 13.49 -5.49
N GLU A 85 -14.66 14.16 -4.32
CA GLU A 85 -15.59 15.24 -3.99
C GLU A 85 -15.37 16.47 -4.90
N GLN A 86 -14.14 16.73 -5.35
CA GLN A 86 -13.86 17.79 -6.33
C GLN A 86 -14.48 17.51 -7.70
N VAL A 87 -14.52 16.24 -8.14
CA VAL A 87 -15.05 15.85 -9.46
C VAL A 87 -16.56 15.60 -9.41
N TYR A 88 -17.04 14.96 -8.34
CA TYR A 88 -18.44 14.56 -8.14
C TYR A 88 -18.91 14.95 -6.74
N PRO A 89 -19.27 16.22 -6.52
CA PRO A 89 -19.66 16.70 -5.19
C PRO A 89 -20.90 15.96 -4.67
N GLY A 90 -20.86 15.56 -3.40
CA GLY A 90 -21.95 14.85 -2.72
C GLY A 90 -22.11 13.37 -3.10
N MET A 91 -21.27 12.83 -3.99
CA MET A 91 -21.32 11.42 -4.39
C MET A 91 -20.27 10.57 -3.65
N ARG A 92 -20.71 9.44 -3.09
CA ARG A 92 -19.79 8.47 -2.50
C ARG A 92 -19.04 7.71 -3.58
N PHE A 93 -17.76 8.01 -3.76
CA PHE A 93 -16.90 7.30 -4.71
C PHE A 93 -16.48 5.93 -4.19
N ARG A 94 -16.81 4.89 -4.96
CA ARG A 94 -16.53 3.47 -4.65
C ARG A 94 -15.61 2.79 -5.66
N ASN A 95 -15.34 3.44 -6.79
CA ASN A 95 -14.59 2.85 -7.90
C ASN A 95 -13.08 3.00 -7.69
N TYR A 96 -12.58 2.51 -6.55
CA TYR A 96 -11.15 2.47 -6.26
C TYR A 96 -10.78 1.33 -5.32
N ALA A 97 -9.54 0.87 -5.41
CA ALA A 97 -8.92 -0.06 -4.49
C ALA A 97 -7.63 0.55 -3.96
N LEU A 98 -7.36 0.36 -2.67
CA LEU A 98 -6.20 0.95 -1.99
C LEU A 98 -5.60 -0.08 -1.03
N LEU A 99 -4.29 -0.25 -1.09
CA LEU A 99 -3.53 -1.11 -0.19
C LEU A 99 -2.18 -0.44 0.14
N GLY A 100 -2.15 0.29 1.25
CA GLY A 100 -0.95 1.06 1.62
C GLY A 100 -0.63 2.11 0.55
N ASP A 101 0.49 1.96 -0.14
CA ASP A 101 0.94 2.84 -1.22
C ASP A 101 0.36 2.46 -2.58
N ASP A 102 -0.14 1.22 -2.71
CA ASP A 102 -0.74 0.72 -3.93
C ASP A 102 -2.18 1.23 -4.08
N ILE A 103 -2.51 1.78 -5.24
CA ILE A 103 -3.81 2.38 -5.51
C ILE A 103 -4.22 2.15 -6.96
N VAL A 104 -5.48 1.74 -7.14
CA VAL A 104 -6.15 1.66 -8.44
C VAL A 104 -7.39 2.52 -8.38
N ILE A 105 -7.51 3.48 -9.31
CA ILE A 105 -8.66 4.36 -9.46
C ILE A 105 -9.34 4.00 -10.78
N GLY A 106 -10.62 3.63 -10.74
CA GLY A 106 -11.41 3.22 -11.90
C GLY A 106 -12.06 4.38 -12.66
N ASP A 107 -11.64 5.62 -12.40
CA ASP A 107 -12.17 6.82 -13.06
C ASP A 107 -11.01 7.75 -13.43
N ALA A 108 -10.86 8.03 -14.72
CA ALA A 108 -9.79 8.87 -15.26
C ALA A 108 -9.84 10.31 -14.70
N ARG A 109 -11.04 10.88 -14.54
CA ARG A 109 -11.19 12.26 -14.04
C ARG A 109 -10.72 12.39 -12.60
N VAL A 110 -11.04 11.39 -11.77
CA VAL A 110 -10.59 11.35 -10.37
C VAL A 110 -9.09 11.06 -10.30
N ALA A 111 -8.57 10.20 -11.19
CA ALA A 111 -7.14 9.89 -11.25
C ALA A 111 -6.28 11.11 -11.62
N ASP A 112 -6.74 11.96 -12.53
CA ASP A 112 -6.05 13.20 -12.92
C ASP A 112 -5.98 14.19 -11.75
N VAL A 113 -7.10 14.44 -11.06
CA VAL A 113 -7.12 15.30 -9.87
C VAL A 113 -6.25 14.73 -8.75
N TYR A 114 -6.29 13.41 -8.55
CA TYR A 114 -5.46 12.74 -7.57
C TYR A 114 -3.96 12.93 -7.86
N LYS A 115 -3.56 12.81 -9.13
CA LYS A 115 -2.18 13.03 -9.56
C LYS A 115 -1.70 14.45 -9.22
N ASP A 116 -2.54 15.45 -9.47
CA ASP A 116 -2.23 16.84 -9.16
C ASP A 116 -2.11 17.08 -7.65
N VAL A 117 -3.03 16.52 -6.85
CA VAL A 117 -3.00 16.65 -5.39
C VAL A 117 -1.77 15.99 -4.79
N ILE A 118 -1.42 14.79 -5.22
CA ILE A 118 -0.21 14.06 -4.76
C ILE A 118 1.07 14.82 -5.12
N GLN A 119 1.14 15.41 -6.32
CA GLN A 119 2.27 16.26 -6.71
C GLN A 119 2.38 17.51 -5.84
N ARG A 120 1.26 18.17 -5.53
CA ARG A 120 1.23 19.34 -4.61
C ARG A 120 1.65 18.98 -3.19
N LEU A 121 1.34 17.77 -2.74
CA LEU A 121 1.81 17.23 -1.45
C LEU A 121 3.31 16.85 -1.46
N GLY A 122 4.01 16.99 -2.60
CA GLY A 122 5.44 16.72 -2.71
C GLY A 122 5.80 15.24 -2.85
N VAL A 123 4.81 14.37 -3.09
CA VAL A 123 5.04 12.94 -3.26
C VAL A 123 5.44 12.66 -4.72
N LYS A 124 6.62 12.04 -4.90
CA LYS A 124 7.14 11.71 -6.23
C LYS A 124 6.45 10.46 -6.78
N ILE A 125 5.73 10.62 -7.88
CA ILE A 125 5.13 9.51 -8.62
C ILE A 125 6.20 8.90 -9.52
N SER A 126 6.43 7.59 -9.37
CA SER A 126 7.32 6.86 -10.27
C SER A 126 6.58 6.48 -11.56
N LEU A 127 6.92 7.13 -12.67
CA LEU A 127 6.39 6.81 -14.00
C LEU A 127 6.38 5.32 -14.38
N PRO A 128 7.44 4.51 -14.13
CA PRO A 128 7.43 3.10 -14.53
C PRO A 128 6.45 2.22 -13.73
N LYS A 129 5.95 2.71 -12.58
CA LYS A 129 4.91 2.02 -11.80
C LYS A 129 3.52 2.58 -12.04
N TYR A 130 3.43 3.65 -12.82
CA TYR A 130 2.16 4.29 -13.15
C TYR A 130 1.62 3.66 -14.43
N LEU A 131 0.44 3.04 -14.32
CA LEU A 131 -0.21 2.35 -15.42
C LEU A 131 -1.57 3.01 -15.66
N VAL A 132 -1.79 3.47 -16.90
CA VAL A 132 -3.10 3.87 -17.40
C VAL A 132 -3.46 2.90 -18.51
N SER A 133 -4.63 2.28 -18.42
CA SER A 133 -5.08 1.32 -19.41
C SER A 133 -6.53 1.59 -19.78
N ASP A 134 -6.77 1.81 -21.07
CA ASP A 134 -8.13 1.93 -21.63
C ASP A 134 -8.81 0.57 -21.81
N ILE A 135 -8.02 -0.51 -21.79
CA ILE A 135 -8.46 -1.89 -22.06
C ILE A 135 -8.82 -2.62 -20.74
N GLY A 136 -8.75 -1.94 -19.60
CA GLY A 136 -9.01 -2.52 -18.27
C GLY A 136 -7.86 -3.37 -17.72
N GLY A 137 -6.62 -3.04 -18.10
CA GLY A 137 -5.42 -3.56 -17.46
C GLY A 137 -5.14 -2.86 -16.13
N LEU A 138 -4.90 -3.62 -15.07
CA LEU A 138 -4.56 -3.07 -13.76
C LEU A 138 -3.46 -3.90 -13.08
N GLU A 139 -2.61 -3.21 -12.33
CA GLU A 139 -1.70 -3.82 -11.36
C GLU A 139 -2.18 -3.45 -9.96
N PHE A 140 -2.33 -4.44 -9.08
CA PHE A 140 -2.65 -4.21 -7.67
C PHE A 140 -2.12 -5.33 -6.79
N ALA A 141 -1.46 -5.00 -5.68
CA ALA A 141 -0.88 -5.92 -4.72
C ALA A 141 0.02 -7.00 -5.36
N LYS A 142 0.84 -6.61 -6.35
CA LYS A 142 1.66 -7.51 -7.20
C LYS A 142 0.86 -8.50 -8.06
N LYS A 143 -0.42 -8.22 -8.27
CA LYS A 143 -1.27 -8.93 -9.22
C LYS A 143 -1.47 -8.08 -10.46
N PHE A 144 -1.00 -8.58 -11.59
CA PHE A 144 -1.19 -7.93 -12.89
C PHE A 144 -2.34 -8.63 -13.61
N ARG A 145 -3.43 -7.92 -13.85
CA ARG A 145 -4.62 -8.45 -14.50
C ARG A 145 -4.96 -7.63 -15.73
N ILE A 146 -5.35 -8.31 -16.79
CA ILE A 146 -5.95 -7.69 -17.97
C ILE A 146 -7.30 -8.36 -18.17
N LEU A 147 -8.38 -7.60 -18.05
CA LEU A 147 -9.74 -8.13 -18.09
C LEU A 147 -9.90 -9.29 -17.08
N ASP A 148 -10.31 -10.47 -17.55
CA ASP A 148 -10.50 -11.68 -16.72
C ASP A 148 -9.25 -12.58 -16.64
N ARG A 149 -8.11 -12.15 -17.19
CA ARG A 149 -6.87 -12.95 -17.22
C ARG A 149 -5.85 -12.43 -16.19
N ASP A 150 -5.36 -13.33 -15.34
CA ASP A 150 -4.25 -13.06 -14.43
C ASP A 150 -2.93 -13.30 -15.18
N LEU A 151 -2.17 -12.22 -15.39
CA LEU A 151 -0.87 -12.20 -16.06
C LEU A 151 0.25 -11.86 -15.07
N SER A 152 0.02 -12.05 -13.78
CA SER A 152 1.03 -11.86 -12.75
C SER A 152 2.30 -12.66 -13.08
N SER A 153 3.46 -12.08 -12.79
CA SER A 153 4.72 -12.80 -12.92
C SER A 153 4.93 -13.78 -11.76
N ILE A 154 5.68 -14.86 -12.01
CA ILE A 154 6.12 -15.77 -10.95
C ILE A 154 7.49 -15.31 -10.48
N SER A 155 7.61 -14.94 -9.20
CA SER A 155 8.91 -14.53 -8.67
C SER A 155 9.91 -15.70 -8.60
N VAL A 156 11.20 -15.42 -8.80
CA VAL A 156 12.27 -16.42 -8.65
C VAL A 156 12.29 -17.05 -7.26
N LYS A 157 11.88 -16.30 -6.22
CA LYS A 157 11.72 -16.84 -4.86
C LYS A 157 10.64 -17.93 -4.80
N MET A 158 9.52 -17.73 -5.49
CA MET A 158 8.47 -18.74 -5.59
C MET A 158 8.96 -19.98 -6.36
N ILE A 159 9.68 -19.80 -7.46
CA ILE A 159 10.28 -20.90 -8.23
C ILE A 159 11.30 -21.68 -7.37
N ARG A 160 12.14 -20.98 -6.60
CA ARG A 160 13.09 -21.63 -5.67
C ARG A 160 12.37 -22.40 -4.58
N SER A 161 11.30 -21.85 -4.02
CA SER A 161 10.47 -22.50 -3.00
C SER A 161 9.81 -23.77 -3.53
N ALA A 162 9.46 -23.78 -4.82
CA ALA A 162 8.87 -24.92 -5.54
C ALA A 162 9.71 -26.21 -5.49
N ARG A 163 10.99 -26.14 -5.08
CA ARG A 163 11.81 -27.33 -4.74
C ARG A 163 11.20 -28.16 -3.59
N HIS A 164 10.43 -27.57 -2.69
CA HIS A 164 9.72 -28.29 -1.63
C HIS A 164 8.31 -28.68 -2.09
N SER A 165 7.85 -29.89 -1.74
CA SER A 165 6.60 -30.50 -2.23
C SER A 165 5.36 -29.62 -2.00
N ILE A 166 5.26 -29.02 -0.81
CA ILE A 166 4.14 -28.17 -0.40
C ILE A 166 4.15 -26.78 -1.07
N ALA A 167 5.35 -26.25 -1.35
CA ALA A 167 5.50 -24.93 -1.95
C ALA A 167 5.30 -24.92 -3.48
N TRP A 168 5.00 -26.08 -4.08
CA TRP A 168 4.68 -26.23 -5.50
C TRP A 168 3.25 -25.77 -5.83
N MET A 169 2.33 -25.85 -4.87
CA MET A 169 0.91 -25.54 -5.08
C MET A 169 0.65 -24.08 -5.50
N PRO A 170 1.27 -23.05 -4.88
CA PRO A 170 1.03 -21.67 -5.29
C PRO A 170 1.50 -21.37 -6.73
N VAL A 171 2.54 -22.07 -7.20
CA VAL A 171 3.05 -21.94 -8.58
C VAL A 171 2.03 -22.52 -9.56
N LEU A 172 1.50 -23.71 -9.28
CA LEU A 172 0.51 -24.35 -10.15
C LEU A 172 -0.88 -23.70 -10.11
N LYS A 173 -1.23 -23.06 -8.98
CA LYS A 173 -2.45 -22.25 -8.88
C LYS A 173 -2.46 -21.09 -9.88
N GLN A 174 -1.29 -20.59 -10.26
CA GLN A 174 -1.14 -19.55 -11.29
C GLN A 174 -1.40 -20.07 -12.71
N PHE A 175 -1.28 -21.38 -12.92
CA PHE A 175 -1.65 -22.08 -14.15
C PHE A 175 -3.05 -22.71 -14.05
N TYR A 176 -3.91 -22.20 -13.16
CA TYR A 176 -5.28 -22.66 -12.94
C TYR A 176 -5.44 -24.08 -12.38
N PHE A 177 -4.36 -24.72 -11.91
CA PHE A 177 -4.45 -26.00 -11.22
C PHE A 177 -4.73 -25.80 -9.72
N THR A 178 -5.92 -26.21 -9.28
CA THR A 178 -6.39 -26.01 -7.89
C THR A 178 -6.22 -27.23 -7.00
N SER A 179 -6.03 -28.42 -7.58
CA SER A 179 -5.92 -29.68 -6.81
C SER A 179 -4.48 -29.99 -6.40
N LEU A 180 -4.28 -30.26 -5.11
CA LEU A 180 -3.03 -30.76 -4.54
C LEU A 180 -2.62 -32.11 -5.14
N GLN A 181 -3.59 -32.97 -5.46
CA GLN A 181 -3.28 -34.27 -6.06
C GLN A 181 -2.75 -34.11 -7.48
N ILE A 182 -3.38 -33.23 -8.27
CA ILE A 182 -2.90 -32.91 -9.63
C ILE A 182 -1.51 -32.27 -9.56
N SER A 183 -1.26 -31.39 -8.58
CA SER A 183 0.04 -30.74 -8.42
C SER A 183 1.16 -31.73 -8.06
N LEU A 184 0.88 -32.71 -7.21
CA LEU A 184 1.81 -33.79 -6.85
C LEU A 184 2.05 -34.77 -8.00
N ARG A 185 1.02 -35.06 -8.83
CA ARG A 185 1.14 -35.87 -10.05
C ARG A 185 2.03 -35.21 -11.09
N ILE A 186 1.80 -33.93 -11.39
CA ILE A 186 2.62 -33.14 -12.33
C ILE A 186 4.08 -33.11 -11.87
N ARG A 187 4.33 -33.05 -10.56
CA ARG A 187 5.68 -33.10 -9.99
C ARG A 187 6.35 -34.47 -10.12
N GLY A 188 5.62 -35.53 -10.42
CA GLY A 188 6.16 -36.89 -10.45
C GLY A 188 6.16 -37.61 -9.10
N ALA A 189 5.49 -37.08 -8.07
CA ALA A 189 5.46 -37.68 -6.74
C ALA A 189 4.68 -39.02 -6.70
N ASP A 190 3.69 -39.18 -7.59
CA ASP A 190 2.92 -40.42 -7.72
C ASP A 190 3.60 -41.48 -8.61
N PHE A 191 4.56 -41.10 -9.47
CA PHE A 191 5.17 -42.04 -10.43
C PHE A 191 6.22 -42.97 -9.82
N ARG A 192 6.62 -42.79 -8.56
CA ARG A 192 7.63 -43.64 -7.89
C ARG A 192 7.09 -44.90 -7.19
N ARG A 193 5.81 -45.26 -7.34
CA ARG A 193 5.22 -46.42 -6.62
C ARG A 193 4.72 -47.59 -7.46
N TYR A 194 5.03 -47.68 -8.76
CA TYR A 194 4.62 -48.82 -9.59
C TYR A 194 5.73 -49.50 -10.41
N SER A 195 6.99 -49.40 -9.99
CA SER A 195 8.06 -50.25 -10.54
C SER A 195 8.92 -50.82 -9.42
N MET A 196 8.30 -51.68 -8.61
CA MET A 196 8.96 -52.73 -7.84
C MET A 196 7.93 -53.83 -7.62
N LYS A 197 7.86 -54.76 -8.58
CA LYS A 197 7.63 -56.17 -8.27
C LYS A 197 8.82 -56.94 -8.86
N PRO A 198 9.40 -57.88 -8.10
CA PRO A 198 10.51 -58.72 -8.55
C PRO A 198 10.09 -59.61 -9.72
#